data_AF-A0A067RFC7-F1
#
_entry.id   AF-A0A067RFC7-F1
#
_cell.length_a   1.000
_cell.length_b   1.000
_cell.length_c   1.000
_cell.angle_alpha   90.00
_cell.angle_beta   90.00
_cell.angle_gamma   90.00
#
_symmetry.space_group_name_H-M   'P 1'
#
loop_
_entity.id
_entity.type
_entity.pdbx_description
1 polymer ?
#
loop_
_entity_poly.entity_id
_entity_poly.type
_entity_poly.pdbx_seq_one_letter_code
_entity_poly.pdbx_strand_id
1 'polypeptide(L)'
;MAGCLSCGGGGNISPESVRRWTEKLSNVLLSSIARQKLHDYLESRDLEQGQRLLEFWEKCNTFLIQAEKSKHLNLEWSRDTPEKRARSPTGLGSIQRHCKTTLKQEAQFILKFADSDINFDQAQMQALYTAIESEDNHTIMRAISEAKQKSAEMLEEEGYHEFCRYLLKGQGLLKEGD
;
A
#
# COMPACT_ATOMS: atom_id res chain seq x y z
N MET A 1 -25.12 18.33 12.49
CA MET A 1 -23.70 17.92 12.56
C MET A 1 -23.10 18.05 11.16
N ALA A 2 -21.82 18.42 11.12
CA ALA A 2 -21.10 19.01 10.01
C ALA A 2 -21.23 18.29 8.66
N GLY A 3 -21.25 19.09 7.59
CA GLY A 3 -21.38 18.66 6.21
C GLY A 3 -20.15 17.90 5.71
N CYS A 4 -20.41 16.82 4.97
CA CYS A 4 -19.45 16.17 4.10
C CYS A 4 -19.04 17.16 3.00
N LEU A 5 -17.75 17.50 3.02
CA LEU A 5 -17.07 18.27 2.00
C LEU A 5 -17.28 17.63 0.63
N SER A 6 -17.70 18.47 -0.31
CA SER A 6 -17.98 18.16 -1.70
C SER A 6 -16.87 17.35 -2.37
N CYS A 7 -17.19 16.13 -2.83
CA CYS A 7 -16.36 15.33 -3.75
C CYS A 7 -16.39 15.90 -5.18
N GLY A 8 -16.10 17.19 -5.33
CA GLY A 8 -15.93 17.89 -6.60
C GLY A 8 -14.45 18.17 -6.87
N GLY A 9 -13.58 17.19 -6.62
CA GLY A 9 -12.13 17.31 -6.70
C GLY A 9 -11.59 17.28 -8.13
N GLY A 10 -12.10 18.15 -9.00
CA GLY A 10 -11.46 18.53 -10.27
C GLY A 10 -10.21 19.36 -10.01
N GLY A 11 -9.26 18.83 -9.23
CA GLY A 11 -7.92 19.40 -9.17
C GLY A 11 -7.33 19.32 -10.56
N ASN A 12 -6.93 20.47 -11.13
CA ASN A 12 -6.24 20.52 -12.42
C ASN A 12 -4.99 19.64 -12.36
N ILE A 13 -5.09 18.40 -12.82
CA ILE A 13 -3.94 17.50 -12.95
C ILE A 13 -3.12 18.06 -14.11
N SER A 14 -1.86 18.40 -13.83
CA SER A 14 -0.93 18.85 -14.87
C SER A 14 -0.81 17.78 -15.98
N PRO A 15 -0.77 18.17 -17.26
CA PRO A 15 -0.54 17.24 -18.37
C PRO A 15 0.71 16.37 -18.19
N GLU A 16 1.76 16.90 -17.55
CA GLU A 16 2.98 16.15 -17.25
C GLU A 16 2.74 15.02 -16.24
N SER A 17 1.87 15.26 -15.25
CA SER A 17 1.50 14.24 -14.26
C SER A 17 0.69 13.14 -14.93
N VAL A 18 -0.27 13.49 -15.79
CA VAL A 18 -1.01 12.51 -16.59
C VAL A 18 -0.07 11.68 -17.44
N ARG A 19 0.85 12.31 -18.19
CA ARG A 19 1.83 11.60 -19.01
C ARG A 19 2.61 10.57 -18.19
N ARG A 20 3.17 10.98 -17.05
CA ARG A 20 3.92 10.09 -16.16
C ARG A 20 3.06 8.94 -15.64
N TRP A 21 1.84 9.21 -15.22
CA TRP A 21 0.93 8.18 -14.69
C TRP A 21 0.48 7.19 -15.75
N THR A 22 0.37 7.60 -17.01
CA THR A 22 -0.02 6.73 -18.12
C THR A 22 1.12 5.88 -18.68
N GLU A 23 2.38 6.18 -18.31
CA GLU A 23 3.53 5.41 -18.79
C GLU A 23 3.61 4.02 -18.17
N LYS A 24 3.43 3.92 -16.85
CA LYS A 24 3.55 2.67 -16.07
C LYS A 24 2.72 2.73 -14.80
N LEU A 25 2.10 1.62 -14.41
CA LEU A 25 1.33 1.49 -13.17
C LEU A 25 2.17 1.83 -11.93
N SER A 26 3.47 1.49 -11.92
CA SER A 26 4.37 1.84 -10.82
C SER A 26 4.42 3.34 -10.53
N ASN A 27 4.29 4.20 -11.56
CA ASN A 27 4.25 5.65 -11.38
C ASN A 27 2.98 6.11 -10.65
N VAL A 28 1.86 5.39 -10.85
CA VAL A 28 0.62 5.62 -10.11
C VAL A 28 0.77 5.13 -8.68
N LEU A 29 1.23 3.88 -8.49
CA LEU A 29 1.34 3.26 -7.17
C LEU A 29 2.35 3.96 -6.25
N LEU A 30 3.35 4.65 -6.78
CA LEU A 30 4.30 5.44 -5.99
C LEU A 30 3.79 6.84 -5.61
N SER A 31 2.74 7.34 -6.27
CA SER A 31 2.19 8.68 -6.05
C SER A 31 0.88 8.59 -5.26
N SER A 32 0.83 9.17 -4.06
CA SER A 32 -0.41 9.18 -3.25
C SER A 32 -1.58 9.83 -3.98
N ILE A 33 -1.33 10.91 -4.71
CA ILE A 33 -2.34 11.61 -5.52
C ILE A 33 -2.85 10.71 -6.64
N ALA A 34 -1.93 10.01 -7.32
CA ALA A 34 -2.31 9.15 -8.44
C ALA A 34 -3.08 7.92 -7.95
N ARG A 35 -2.69 7.32 -6.81
CA ARG A 35 -3.44 6.24 -6.17
C ARG A 35 -4.84 6.67 -5.78
N GLN A 36 -5.01 7.85 -5.19
CA GLN A 36 -6.34 8.39 -4.90
C GLN A 36 -7.17 8.54 -6.17
N LYS A 37 -6.58 9.06 -7.26
CA LYS A 37 -7.29 9.20 -8.54
C LYS A 37 -7.66 7.87 -9.18
N LEU A 38 -6.80 6.86 -9.05
CA LEU A 38 -7.11 5.51 -9.48
C LEU A 38 -8.23 4.92 -8.62
N HIS A 39 -8.21 5.10 -7.30
CA HIS A 39 -9.28 4.69 -6.40
C HIS A 39 -10.62 5.34 -6.78
N ASP A 40 -10.66 6.67 -6.90
CA ASP A 40 -11.86 7.43 -7.31
C ASP A 40 -12.41 6.91 -8.66
N TYR A 41 -11.51 6.58 -9.58
CA TYR A 41 -11.87 6.02 -10.88
C TYR A 41 -12.50 4.63 -10.76
N LEU A 42 -11.86 3.71 -10.03
CA LEU A 42 -12.34 2.36 -9.82
C LEU A 42 -13.70 2.35 -9.11
N GLU A 43 -13.89 3.25 -8.13
CA GLU A 43 -15.16 3.47 -7.45
C GLU A 43 -16.23 3.99 -8.41
N SER A 44 -15.94 5.01 -9.21
CA SER A 44 -16.89 5.59 -10.17
C SER A 44 -17.35 4.63 -11.29
N ARG A 45 -16.64 3.52 -11.47
CA ARG A 45 -16.89 2.49 -12.48
C ARG A 45 -17.37 1.17 -11.88
N ASP A 46 -17.60 1.13 -10.57
CA ASP A 46 -17.98 -0.07 -9.82
C ASP A 46 -17.01 -1.26 -10.05
N LEU A 47 -15.71 -0.96 -10.22
CA LEU A 47 -14.65 -1.95 -10.41
C LEU A 47 -14.17 -2.46 -9.04
N GLU A 48 -15.02 -3.22 -8.36
CA GLU A 48 -14.78 -3.72 -7.00
C GLU A 48 -13.46 -4.49 -6.87
N GLN A 49 -13.16 -5.37 -7.84
CA GLN A 49 -11.94 -6.17 -7.82
C GLN A 49 -10.68 -5.29 -7.86
N GLY A 50 -10.66 -4.27 -8.72
CA GLY A 50 -9.57 -3.30 -8.79
C GLY A 50 -9.40 -2.54 -7.47
N GLN A 51 -10.49 -2.18 -6.80
CA GLN A 51 -10.44 -1.53 -5.48
C GLN A 51 -9.80 -2.44 -4.44
N ARG A 52 -10.20 -3.71 -4.37
CA ARG A 52 -9.62 -4.70 -3.44
C ARG A 52 -8.13 -4.92 -3.70
N LEU A 53 -7.73 -5.02 -4.97
CA LEU A 53 -6.32 -5.18 -5.36
C LEU A 53 -5.47 -3.96 -4.96
N LEU A 54 -6.00 -2.75 -5.14
CA LEU A 54 -5.33 -1.52 -4.71
C LEU A 54 -5.22 -1.47 -3.17
N GLU A 55 -6.29 -1.78 -2.45
CA GLU A 55 -6.29 -1.82 -0.98
C GLU A 55 -5.26 -2.84 -0.46
N PHE A 56 -5.25 -4.04 -1.02
CA PHE A 56 -4.29 -5.08 -0.67
C PHE A 56 -2.85 -4.64 -0.93
N TRP A 57 -2.59 -4.03 -2.10
CA TRP A 57 -1.27 -3.49 -2.42
C TRP A 57 -0.79 -2.47 -1.38
N GLU A 58 -1.69 -1.58 -0.93
CA GLU A 58 -1.38 -0.57 0.09
C GLU A 58 -1.10 -1.19 1.47
N LYS A 59 -1.86 -2.22 1.86
CA LYS A 59 -1.60 -2.97 3.10
C LYS A 59 -0.21 -3.64 3.06
N CYS A 60 0.11 -4.34 1.97
CA CYS A 60 1.42 -4.95 1.78
C CYS A 60 2.55 -3.91 1.79
N ASN A 61 2.36 -2.77 1.11
CA ASN A 61 3.35 -1.70 1.09
C ASN A 61 3.59 -1.10 2.48
N THR A 62 2.51 -0.85 3.24
CA THR A 62 2.59 -0.32 4.61
C THR A 62 3.34 -1.28 5.52
N PHE A 63 3.02 -2.57 5.45
CA PHE A 63 3.70 -3.62 6.20
C PHE A 63 5.21 -3.67 5.91
N LEU A 64 5.60 -3.66 4.63
CA LEU A 64 7.02 -3.71 4.25
C LEU A 64 7.79 -2.49 4.78
N ILE A 65 7.21 -1.29 4.70
CA ILE A 65 7.81 -0.07 5.24
C ILE A 65 7.98 -0.15 6.76
N GLN A 66 7.00 -0.69 7.48
CA GLN A 66 7.06 -0.85 8.94
C GLN A 66 8.08 -1.91 9.36
N ALA A 67 8.16 -3.03 8.63
CA ALA A 67 9.14 -4.08 8.85
C ALA A 67 10.57 -3.57 8.65
N GLU A 68 10.81 -2.75 7.62
CA GLU A 68 12.12 -2.16 7.35
C GLU A 68 12.54 -1.12 8.40
N LYS A 69 11.63 -0.25 8.82
CA LYS A 69 11.87 0.70 9.92
C LYS A 69 12.24 -0.02 11.22
N SER A 70 11.60 -1.14 11.50
CA SER A 70 11.86 -1.96 12.69
C SER A 70 13.25 -2.61 12.65
N LYS A 71 13.80 -2.92 11.47
CA LYS A 71 15.19 -3.40 11.33
C LYS A 71 16.20 -2.31 11.69
N HIS A 72 15.97 -1.08 11.21
CA HIS A 72 16.87 0.04 11.46
C HIS A 72 16.94 0.45 12.93
N LEU A 73 15.80 0.49 13.62
CA LEU A 73 15.76 0.85 15.04
C LEU A 73 16.53 -0.13 15.93
N ASN A 74 16.57 -1.43 15.59
CA ASN A 74 17.35 -2.41 16.37
C ASN A 74 18.88 -2.25 16.17
N LEU A 75 19.31 -1.71 15.02
CA LEU A 75 20.73 -1.48 14.72
C LEU A 75 21.26 -0.18 15.36
N GLU A 76 20.42 0.86 15.47
CA GLU A 76 20.83 2.17 16.00
C GLU A 76 21.09 2.14 17.50
N TRP A 77 20.29 1.39 18.27
CA TRP A 77 20.44 1.26 19.73
C TRP A 77 21.60 0.36 20.16
N SER A 78 22.21 -0.38 19.23
CA SER A 78 23.38 -1.22 19.49
C SER A 78 24.71 -0.45 19.40
N ARG A 79 24.66 0.88 19.12
CA ARG A 79 25.84 1.73 18.97
C ARG A 79 26.06 2.75 20.10
N ASP A 80 25.30 2.69 21.19
CA ASP A 80 25.51 3.62 22.30
C ASP A 80 26.49 3.12 23.36
N THR A 81 27.58 3.88 23.40
CA THR A 81 28.75 3.86 24.26
C THR A 81 28.45 3.91 25.77
N PRO A 82 29.33 3.30 26.60
CA PRO A 82 29.19 3.38 28.05
C PRO A 82 29.90 4.64 28.56
N GLU A 83 29.23 5.79 28.68
CA GLU A 83 29.74 6.81 29.61
C GLU A 83 28.70 7.86 30.08
N LYS A 84 28.66 7.99 31.41
CA LYS A 84 28.21 9.13 32.23
C LYS A 84 26.71 9.26 32.54
N ARG A 85 26.38 8.55 33.62
CA ARG A 85 25.34 8.91 34.60
C ARG A 85 25.56 10.34 35.12
N ALA A 86 24.55 11.21 34.99
CA ALA A 86 24.28 12.28 35.93
C ALA A 86 22.79 12.68 35.92
N ARG A 87 22.10 12.25 36.99
CA ARG A 87 20.86 12.74 37.63
C ARG A 87 20.10 13.90 36.94
N SER A 88 18.81 13.69 36.67
CA SER A 88 17.72 14.22 37.52
C SER A 88 16.34 13.63 37.14
N PRO A 89 15.46 13.38 38.14
CA PRO A 89 14.09 12.90 37.93
C PRO A 89 13.11 14.08 37.95
N THR A 90 12.12 14.09 37.06
CA THR A 90 10.71 14.53 37.26
C THR A 90 10.09 14.75 35.89
N GLY A 91 9.06 13.97 35.56
CA GLY A 91 8.32 14.11 34.31
C GLY A 91 7.39 12.94 34.04
N LEU A 92 6.34 12.83 34.86
CA LEU A 92 5.15 12.02 34.59
C LEU A 92 4.61 12.40 33.20
N GLY A 93 4.50 11.45 32.28
CA GLY A 93 3.96 11.71 30.95
C GLY A 93 3.70 10.45 30.14
N SER A 94 2.45 9.99 30.18
CA SER A 94 1.79 9.07 29.24
C SER A 94 2.42 7.68 29.00
N ILE A 95 1.85 6.69 29.67
CA ILE A 95 1.84 5.29 29.25
C ILE A 95 1.01 5.21 27.97
N GLN A 96 1.63 5.44 26.80
CA GLN A 96 1.05 5.04 25.53
C GLN A 96 1.40 3.57 25.33
N ARG A 97 0.54 2.70 25.89
CA ARG A 97 0.55 1.25 25.63
C ARG A 97 0.16 1.03 24.16
N HIS A 98 1.10 1.26 23.25
CA HIS A 98 1.00 0.70 21.91
C HIS A 98 1.08 -0.82 22.07
N CYS A 99 -0.04 -1.51 21.85
CA CYS A 99 0.00 -2.93 21.55
C CYS A 99 0.92 -3.09 20.34
N LYS A 100 2.17 -3.46 20.60
CA LYS A 100 3.17 -3.73 19.57
C LYS A 100 2.76 -5.05 18.93
N THR A 101 1.94 -4.99 17.89
CA THR A 101 1.59 -6.15 17.07
C THR A 101 2.89 -6.74 16.52
N THR A 102 2.97 -8.07 16.51
CA THR A 102 4.15 -8.74 15.94
C THR A 102 4.04 -8.72 14.41
N LEU A 103 5.18 -8.73 13.71
CA LEU A 103 5.24 -8.82 12.25
C LEU A 103 4.39 -10.01 11.74
N LYS A 104 4.40 -11.14 12.46
CA LYS A 104 3.57 -12.31 12.18
C LYS A 104 2.06 -12.00 12.24
N GLN A 105 1.60 -11.25 13.25
CA GLN A 105 0.19 -10.88 13.37
C GLN A 105 -0.26 -9.97 12.23
N GLU A 106 0.57 -9.00 11.85
CA GLU A 106 0.27 -8.12 10.70
C GLU A 106 0.24 -8.89 9.38
N ALA A 107 1.19 -9.81 9.17
CA ALA A 107 1.19 -10.69 8.01
C ALA A 107 -0.05 -11.61 7.97
N GLN A 108 -0.54 -12.08 9.11
CA GLN A 108 -1.78 -12.86 9.19
C GLN A 108 -3.01 -12.04 8.79
N PHE A 109 -3.06 -10.75 9.09
CA PHE A 109 -4.15 -9.89 8.61
C PHE A 109 -4.11 -9.71 7.10
N ILE A 110 -2.92 -9.56 6.52
CA ILE A 110 -2.75 -9.48 5.06
C ILE A 110 -3.19 -10.78 4.40
N LEU A 111 -2.75 -11.93 4.94
CA LEU A 111 -3.14 -13.24 4.45
C LEU A 111 -4.66 -13.45 4.47
N LYS A 112 -5.32 -13.10 5.58
CA LYS A 112 -6.78 -13.21 5.69
C LYS A 112 -7.50 -12.35 4.64
N PHE A 113 -7.02 -11.13 4.41
CA PHE A 113 -7.57 -10.27 3.37
C PHE A 113 -7.33 -10.86 1.97
N ALA A 114 -6.15 -11.42 1.72
CA ALA A 114 -5.86 -12.08 0.44
C ALA A 114 -6.80 -13.26 0.19
N ASP A 115 -7.06 -14.09 1.21
CA ASP A 115 -7.94 -15.26 1.13
C ASP A 115 -9.41 -14.89 0.86
N SER A 116 -9.89 -13.77 1.44
CA SER A 116 -11.28 -13.36 1.30
C SER A 116 -11.58 -12.47 0.09
N ASP A 117 -10.66 -11.58 -0.26
CA ASP A 117 -10.94 -10.45 -1.16
C ASP A 117 -10.07 -10.44 -2.42
N ILE A 118 -9.04 -11.28 -2.50
CA ILE A 118 -8.12 -11.33 -3.63
C ILE A 118 -8.20 -12.68 -4.35
N ASN A 119 -8.35 -12.64 -5.68
CA ASN A 119 -8.41 -13.83 -6.53
C ASN A 119 -7.02 -14.43 -6.80
N PHE A 120 -6.25 -14.71 -5.75
CA PHE A 120 -4.99 -15.43 -5.89
C PHE A 120 -5.23 -16.92 -6.18
N ASP A 121 -4.32 -17.51 -6.95
CA ASP A 121 -4.35 -18.95 -7.19
C ASP A 121 -3.91 -19.74 -5.96
N GLN A 122 -4.19 -21.04 -5.97
CA GLN A 122 -3.86 -21.93 -4.85
C GLN A 122 -2.37 -21.94 -4.52
N ALA A 123 -1.49 -21.84 -5.52
CA ALA A 123 -0.05 -21.86 -5.31
C ALA A 123 0.44 -20.57 -4.64
N GLN A 124 -0.10 -19.42 -5.05
CA GLN A 124 0.18 -18.11 -4.45
C GLN A 124 -0.28 -18.06 -2.99
N MET A 125 -1.51 -18.53 -2.71
CA MET A 125 -2.03 -18.60 -1.34
C MET A 125 -1.19 -19.55 -0.49
N GLN A 126 -0.87 -20.75 -1.00
CA GLN A 126 -0.04 -21.71 -0.27
C GLN A 126 1.36 -21.16 0.06
N ALA A 127 1.97 -20.39 -0.85
CA ALA A 127 3.25 -19.74 -0.60
C ALA A 127 3.16 -18.73 0.56
N LEU A 128 2.10 -17.91 0.62
CA LEU A 128 1.86 -16.98 1.72
C LEU A 128 1.64 -17.69 3.06
N TYR A 129 0.81 -18.75 3.09
CA TYR A 129 0.60 -19.56 4.29
C TYR A 129 1.91 -20.14 4.81
N THR A 130 2.66 -20.82 3.95
CA THR A 130 3.93 -21.47 4.30
C THR A 130 4.94 -20.45 4.83
N ALA A 131 5.01 -19.27 4.22
CA ALA A 131 5.91 -18.21 4.66
C ALA A 131 5.54 -17.71 6.08
N ILE A 132 4.26 -17.51 6.37
CA ILE A 132 3.78 -17.04 7.68
C ILE A 132 3.96 -18.12 8.76
N GLU A 133 3.80 -19.39 8.42
CA GLU A 133 4.05 -20.51 9.32
C GLU A 133 5.52 -20.69 9.68
N SER A 134 6.45 -20.31 8.78
CA SER A 134 7.89 -20.45 9.02
C SER A 134 8.43 -19.60 10.18
N GLU A 135 7.69 -18.57 10.60
CA GLU A 135 8.10 -17.54 11.57
C GLU A 135 9.40 -16.77 11.21
N ASP A 136 9.97 -17.01 10.03
CA ASP A 136 11.14 -16.29 9.54
C ASP A 136 10.71 -14.96 8.91
N ASN A 137 11.09 -13.85 9.55
CA ASN A 137 10.76 -12.50 9.11
C ASN A 137 11.21 -12.23 7.67
N HIS A 138 12.36 -12.77 7.24
CA HIS A 138 12.84 -12.56 5.88
C HIS A 138 11.95 -13.27 4.85
N THR A 139 11.59 -14.53 5.12
CA THR A 139 10.68 -15.32 4.30
C THR A 139 9.28 -14.70 4.23
N ILE A 140 8.76 -14.20 5.36
CA ILE A 140 7.48 -13.47 5.40
C ILE A 140 7.55 -12.21 4.53
N MET A 141 8.57 -11.36 4.71
CA MET A 141 8.72 -10.13 3.93
C MET A 141 8.84 -10.41 2.43
N ARG A 142 9.60 -11.45 2.05
CA ARG A 142 9.72 -11.86 0.64
C ARG A 142 8.36 -12.28 0.06
N ALA A 143 7.63 -13.16 0.75
CA ALA A 143 6.32 -13.62 0.27
C ALA A 143 5.30 -12.48 0.15
N ILE A 144 5.28 -11.55 1.11
CA ILE A 144 4.42 -10.36 1.05
C ILE A 144 4.84 -9.43 -0.10
N SER A 145 6.15 -9.31 -0.38
CA SER A 145 6.65 -8.54 -1.51
C SER A 145 6.25 -9.16 -2.85
N GLU A 146 6.30 -10.48 -2.97
CA GLU A 146 5.86 -11.22 -4.17
C GLU A 146 4.35 -11.06 -4.37
N ALA A 147 3.54 -11.22 -3.31
CA ALA A 147 2.09 -11.01 -3.37
C ALA A 147 1.73 -9.56 -3.73
N LYS A 148 2.45 -8.57 -3.19
CA LYS A 148 2.32 -7.17 -3.58
C LYS A 148 2.60 -6.95 -5.06
N GLN A 149 3.63 -7.59 -5.61
CA GLN A 149 3.92 -7.50 -7.03
C GLN A 149 2.79 -8.13 -7.85
N LYS A 150 2.33 -9.31 -7.46
CA LYS A 150 1.24 -10.01 -8.16
C LYS A 150 -0.06 -9.20 -8.16
N SER A 151 -0.40 -8.56 -7.04
CA SER A 151 -1.60 -7.71 -7.00
C SER A 151 -1.48 -6.47 -7.88
N ALA A 152 -0.27 -5.93 -8.07
CA ALA A 152 -0.04 -4.86 -9.03
C ALA A 152 -0.22 -5.32 -10.47
N GLU A 153 0.27 -6.52 -10.82
CA GLU A 153 0.04 -7.11 -12.16
C GLU A 153 -1.45 -7.31 -12.44
N MET A 154 -2.20 -7.84 -11.48
CA MET A 154 -3.66 -8.00 -11.62
C MET A 154 -4.38 -6.65 -11.72
N LEU A 155 -3.95 -5.65 -10.93
CA LEU A 155 -4.51 -4.30 -10.99
C LEU A 155 -4.25 -3.62 -12.35
N GLU A 156 -3.18 -4.00 -13.03
CA GLU A 156 -2.88 -3.53 -14.37
C GLU A 156 -3.99 -3.94 -15.36
N GLU A 157 -4.44 -5.19 -15.25
CA GLU A 157 -5.52 -5.78 -16.07
C GLU A 157 -6.92 -5.30 -15.66
N GLU A 158 -7.18 -5.12 -14.36
CA GLU A 158 -8.52 -4.87 -13.81
C GLU A 158 -8.98 -3.40 -13.86
N GLY A 159 -8.10 -2.46 -14.19
CA GLY A 159 -8.57 -1.06 -14.29
C GLY A 159 -7.52 0.00 -14.63
N TYR A 160 -6.23 -0.31 -14.55
CA TYR A 160 -5.20 0.68 -14.90
C TYR A 160 -5.27 1.10 -16.37
N HIS A 161 -5.52 0.17 -17.29
CA HIS A 161 -5.59 0.48 -18.71
C HIS A 161 -6.82 1.34 -19.07
N GLU A 162 -8.00 1.06 -18.50
CA GLU A 162 -9.14 1.97 -18.63
C GLU A 162 -8.88 3.33 -17.97
N PHE A 163 -8.25 3.34 -16.79
CA PHE A 163 -7.88 4.58 -16.10
C PHE A 163 -6.98 5.47 -16.95
N CYS A 164 -5.97 4.89 -17.61
CA CYS A 164 -5.10 5.62 -18.52
C CYS A 164 -5.87 6.25 -19.68
N ARG A 165 -6.77 5.47 -20.30
CA ARG A 165 -7.66 5.97 -21.36
C ARG A 165 -8.55 7.10 -20.86
N TYR A 166 -9.10 6.97 -19.66
CA TYR A 166 -9.91 8.01 -19.02
C TYR A 166 -9.13 9.30 -18.81
N LEU A 167 -7.91 9.23 -18.28
CA LEU A 167 -7.07 10.42 -18.08
C LEU A 167 -6.70 11.11 -19.41
N LEU A 168 -6.33 10.34 -20.42
CA LEU A 168 -5.95 10.89 -21.74
C LEU A 168 -7.15 11.53 -22.45
N LYS A 169 -8.34 10.95 -22.34
CA LYS A 169 -9.59 11.55 -22.82
C LYS A 169 -9.88 12.87 -22.11
N GLY A 170 -9.74 12.91 -20.77
CA GLY A 170 -9.93 14.12 -19.98
C GLY A 170 -8.98 15.28 -20.35
N GLN A 171 -7.83 14.99 -20.97
CA GLN A 171 -6.86 15.98 -21.47
C GLN A 171 -7.07 16.34 -22.95
N GLY A 172 -8.09 15.79 -23.63
CA GLY A 172 -8.30 15.97 -25.07
C GLY A 172 -7.22 15.31 -25.95
N LEU A 173 -6.42 14.40 -25.39
CA LEU A 173 -5.34 13.69 -26.09
C LEU A 173 -5.81 12.44 -26.84
N LEU A 174 -7.02 11.96 -26.53
CA LEU A 174 -7.72 10.93 -27.28
C LEU A 174 -9.02 11.53 -27.82
N LYS A 175 -9.17 11.55 -29.14
CA LYS A 175 -10.45 11.87 -29.78
C LYS A 175 -11.43 10.73 -29.51
N GLU A 176 -12.67 11.04 -29.16
CA GLU A 176 -13.75 10.06 -29.26
C GLU A 176 -13.83 9.63 -30.72
N GLY A 177 -13.53 8.37 -31.00
CA GLY A 177 -13.88 7.78 -32.28
C GLY A 177 -15.39 7.61 -32.31
N ASP A 178 -16.01 8.20 -33.33
CA ASP A 178 -17.40 7.95 -33.76
C ASP A 178 -17.74 6.45 -33.82
#